data_AF-A0A948S8G3-F1
#
_entry.id   AF-A0A948S8G3-F1
#
_cell.length_a   1.000
_cell.length_b   1.000
_cell.length_c   1.000
_cell.angle_alpha   90.00
_cell.angle_beta   90.00
_cell.angle_gamma   90.00
#
_symmetry.space_group_name_H-M   'P 1'
#
loop_
_entity.id
_entity.type
_entity.pdbx_description
1 polymer ?
#
loop_
_entity_poly.entity_id
_entity_poly.type
_entity_poly.pdbx_seq_one_letter_code
_entity_poly.pdbx_strand_id
1 'polypeptide(L)'
;MKNLVFIVTSIFALALCLRAGENHDHGHSHEHIAIPPTLPEVRVEIAAQQKKLSESLAARDAKAAHEATDVMAALVLAIPGKAEGLDETTLQRLKGMASNAARAWGNVAHDAEHGDYDKAGREAVKADAAYRLIEARLARQ
;
A
#
# COMPACT_ATOMS: atom_id res chain seq x y z
N MET A 1 51.48 1.32 -14.94
CA MET A 1 50.67 1.05 -13.73
C MET A 1 49.72 2.23 -13.57
N LYS A 2 48.53 2.13 -14.17
CA LYS A 2 47.24 1.81 -13.50
C LYS A 2 46.75 2.92 -12.55
N ASN A 3 46.03 3.85 -13.17
CA ASN A 3 44.77 4.51 -12.79
C ASN A 3 44.64 5.06 -11.36
N LEU A 4 44.84 6.38 -11.24
CA LEU A 4 44.32 7.19 -10.13
C LEU A 4 42.82 7.42 -10.35
N VAL A 5 42.04 6.98 -9.37
CA VAL A 5 40.59 7.05 -9.30
C VAL A 5 40.16 8.50 -9.03
N PHE A 6 39.53 9.16 -10.01
CA PHE A 6 38.69 10.33 -9.78
C PHE A 6 37.25 9.83 -9.60
N ILE A 7 36.79 9.72 -8.35
CA ILE A 7 35.36 9.58 -8.06
C ILE A 7 34.76 10.96 -8.32
N VAL A 8 34.22 11.14 -9.53
CA VAL A 8 33.20 12.14 -9.77
C VAL A 8 31.97 11.65 -9.03
N THR A 9 31.71 12.21 -7.85
CA THR A 9 30.41 12.14 -7.18
C THR A 9 29.38 12.85 -8.08
N SER A 10 28.88 12.12 -9.07
CA SER A 10 27.67 12.48 -9.79
C SER A 10 26.52 12.38 -8.80
N ILE A 11 26.23 13.53 -8.19
CA ILE A 11 24.89 13.90 -7.71
C ILE A 11 23.99 13.81 -8.95
N PHE A 12 23.55 12.60 -9.26
CA PHE A 12 22.54 12.39 -10.30
C PHE A 12 21.20 12.70 -9.65
N ALA A 13 20.73 13.89 -9.99
CA ALA A 13 19.43 14.44 -9.65
C ALA A 13 18.32 13.37 -9.72
N LEU A 14 17.87 12.90 -8.55
CA LEU A 14 16.58 12.26 -8.41
C LEU A 14 15.52 13.36 -8.16
N ALA A 15 15.46 14.32 -9.09
CA ALA A 15 14.55 15.46 -9.06
C ALA A 15 13.87 15.59 -10.43
N LEU A 16 13.19 14.52 -10.85
CA LEU A 16 12.24 14.42 -11.98
C LEU A 16 11.54 13.07 -11.74
N CYS A 17 10.25 12.93 -11.42
CA CYS A 17 9.10 13.72 -11.81
C CYS A 17 8.07 13.73 -10.65
N LEU A 18 7.81 14.90 -10.06
CA LEU A 18 6.50 15.19 -9.49
C LEU A 18 5.52 15.28 -10.66
N ARG A 19 5.07 14.12 -11.18
CA ARG A 19 3.79 14.07 -11.87
C ARG A 19 2.77 14.07 -10.75
N ALA A 20 2.14 15.22 -10.53
CA ALA A 20 0.77 15.24 -10.03
C ALA A 20 -0.04 14.41 -11.02
N GLY A 21 -0.18 13.12 -10.74
CA GLY A 21 -1.10 12.27 -11.48
C GLY A 21 -2.48 12.81 -11.19
N GLU A 22 -3.21 13.15 -12.25
CA GLU A 22 -4.66 13.30 -12.20
C GLU A 22 -5.23 12.19 -11.33
N ASN A 23 -5.84 12.57 -10.20
CA ASN A 23 -6.80 11.73 -9.53
C ASN A 23 -7.99 11.58 -10.49
N HIS A 24 -7.86 10.67 -11.46
CA HIS A 24 -9.04 10.06 -12.07
C HIS A 24 -9.63 9.17 -10.99
N ASP A 25 -10.58 9.75 -10.27
CA ASP A 25 -11.46 9.05 -9.36
C ASP A 25 -12.34 8.12 -10.21
N HIS A 26 -11.86 6.90 -10.43
CA HIS A 26 -12.72 5.82 -10.91
C HIS A 26 -13.55 5.38 -9.72
N GLY A 27 -14.65 6.10 -9.50
CA GLY A 27 -15.64 5.78 -8.47
C GLY A 27 -16.26 4.41 -8.73
N HIS A 28 -15.67 3.38 -8.15
CA HIS A 28 -16.33 2.11 -7.91
C HIS A 28 -17.29 2.33 -6.73
N SER A 29 -18.56 1.94 -6.89
CA SER A 29 -19.54 2.07 -5.82
C SER A 29 -19.17 1.11 -4.69
N HIS A 30 -18.40 1.58 -3.72
CA HIS A 30 -18.09 0.76 -2.56
C HIS A 30 -19.31 0.73 -1.64
N GLU A 31 -19.69 -0.48 -1.23
CA GLU A 31 -20.33 -0.66 0.07
C GLU A 31 -19.59 0.20 1.11
N HIS A 32 -20.31 0.76 2.08
CA HIS A 32 -19.67 1.48 3.17
C HIS A 32 -18.72 0.53 3.93
N ILE A 33 -17.43 0.57 3.62
CA ILE A 33 -16.41 -0.19 4.34
C ILE A 33 -16.33 0.39 5.75
N ALA A 34 -16.76 -0.40 6.73
CA ALA A 34 -16.71 -0.02 8.13
C ALA A 34 -15.25 0.03 8.59
N ILE A 35 -14.79 1.21 9.01
CA ILE A 35 -13.44 1.40 9.55
C ILE A 35 -13.49 1.18 11.06
N PRO A 36 -12.76 0.19 11.61
CA PRO A 36 -12.68 -0.02 13.06
C PRO A 36 -12.22 1.23 13.81
N PRO A 37 -12.67 1.49 15.04
CA PRO A 37 -12.37 2.74 15.73
C PRO A 37 -10.89 2.88 16.07
N THR A 38 -10.22 1.80 16.45
CA THR A 38 -8.83 1.86 16.95
C THR A 38 -7.80 1.29 15.97
N LEU A 39 -6.54 1.73 16.10
CA LEU A 39 -5.44 1.22 15.28
C LEU A 39 -5.17 -0.28 15.49
N PRO A 40 -5.21 -0.85 16.71
CA PRO A 40 -5.12 -2.30 16.91
C PRO A 40 -6.19 -3.10 16.15
N GLU A 41 -7.44 -2.64 16.14
CA GLU A 41 -8.52 -3.32 15.41
C GLU A 41 -8.33 -3.20 13.90
N VAL A 42 -7.85 -2.05 13.40
CA VAL A 42 -7.46 -1.90 11.98
C VAL A 42 -6.40 -2.92 11.59
N ARG A 43 -5.39 -3.16 12.43
CA ARG A 43 -4.34 -4.18 12.17
C ARG A 43 -4.91 -5.59 12.10
N VAL A 44 -5.81 -5.93 13.03
CA VAL A 44 -6.49 -7.23 13.06
C VAL A 44 -7.29 -7.44 11.77
N GLU A 45 -8.04 -6.41 11.35
CA GLU A 45 -8.84 -6.50 10.13
C GLU A 45 -7.95 -6.61 8.88
N ILE A 46 -6.87 -5.84 8.77
CA ILE A 46 -5.90 -5.98 7.66
C ILE A 46 -5.36 -7.42 7.61
N ALA A 47 -4.98 -8.01 8.74
CA ALA A 47 -4.49 -9.38 8.78
C ALA A 47 -5.56 -10.40 8.34
N ALA A 48 -6.82 -10.18 8.71
CA ALA A 48 -7.94 -11.01 8.26
C ALA A 48 -8.13 -10.91 6.73
N GLN A 49 -8.06 -9.69 6.17
CA GLN A 49 -8.20 -9.48 4.74
C GLN A 49 -6.99 -9.99 3.93
N GLN A 50 -5.77 -9.93 4.46
CA GLN A 50 -4.60 -10.56 3.85
C GLN A 50 -4.78 -12.08 3.71
N LYS A 51 -5.33 -12.72 4.75
CA LYS A 51 -5.68 -14.14 4.71
C LYS A 51 -6.76 -14.42 3.65
N LYS A 52 -7.84 -13.63 3.65
CA LYS A 52 -8.91 -13.74 2.63
C LYS A 52 -8.34 -13.59 1.22
N LEU A 53 -7.49 -12.59 0.99
CA LEU A 53 -6.85 -12.36 -0.31
C LEU A 53 -6.03 -13.57 -0.75
N SER A 54 -5.19 -14.13 0.14
CA SER A 54 -4.40 -15.32 -0.17
C SER A 54 -5.29 -16.51 -0.58
N GLU A 55 -6.39 -16.73 0.13
CA GLU A 55 -7.36 -17.78 -0.17
C GLU A 55 -8.07 -17.52 -1.52
N SER A 56 -8.51 -16.29 -1.77
CA SER A 56 -9.16 -15.88 -3.03
C SER A 56 -8.23 -16.03 -4.23
N LEU A 57 -6.96 -15.64 -4.12
CA LEU A 57 -5.97 -15.78 -5.19
C LEU A 57 -5.70 -17.26 -5.49
N ALA A 58 -5.59 -18.11 -4.47
CA ALA A 58 -5.43 -19.56 -4.64
C ALA A 58 -6.66 -20.20 -5.31
N ALA A 59 -7.87 -19.72 -4.96
CA ALA A 59 -9.13 -20.13 -5.56
C ALA A 59 -9.37 -19.52 -6.96
N ARG A 60 -8.52 -18.60 -7.43
CA ARG A 60 -8.70 -17.82 -8.66
C ARG A 60 -10.04 -17.08 -8.68
N ASP A 61 -10.41 -16.51 -7.54
CA ASP A 61 -11.61 -15.70 -7.37
C ASP A 61 -11.24 -14.21 -7.41
N ALA A 62 -11.31 -13.62 -8.61
CA ALA A 62 -10.99 -12.21 -8.82
C ALA A 62 -11.93 -11.28 -8.03
N LYS A 63 -13.21 -11.63 -7.90
CA LYS A 63 -14.19 -10.80 -7.19
C LYS A 63 -13.86 -10.75 -5.70
N ALA A 64 -13.64 -11.91 -5.08
CA ALA A 64 -13.28 -11.97 -3.67
C ALA A 64 -11.89 -11.37 -3.39
N ALA A 65 -10.97 -11.43 -4.35
CA ALA A 65 -9.69 -10.74 -4.27
C ALA A 65 -9.87 -9.20 -4.28
N HIS A 66 -10.68 -8.68 -5.21
CA HIS A 66 -11.00 -7.24 -5.30
C HIS A 66 -11.64 -6.73 -4.01
N GLU A 67 -12.67 -7.41 -3.50
CA GLU A 67 -13.33 -7.03 -2.25
C GLU A 67 -12.35 -6.97 -1.07
N ALA A 68 -11.44 -7.95 -0.95
CA ALA A 68 -10.44 -7.96 0.12
C ALA A 68 -9.45 -6.78 -0.01
N THR A 69 -9.00 -6.48 -1.23
CA THR A 69 -8.08 -5.37 -1.48
C THR A 69 -8.72 -4.00 -1.29
N ASP A 70 -10.00 -3.83 -1.60
CA ASP A 70 -10.75 -2.61 -1.34
C ASP A 70 -10.81 -2.31 0.16
N VAL A 71 -11.16 -3.32 0.95
CA VAL A 71 -11.19 -3.20 2.41
C VAL A 71 -9.80 -2.85 2.94
N MET A 72 -8.74 -3.55 2.50
CA MET A 72 -7.38 -3.23 2.92
C MET A 72 -6.95 -1.81 2.53
N ALA A 73 -7.29 -1.35 1.32
CA ALA A 73 -6.99 -0.01 0.85
C ALA A 73 -7.66 1.06 1.73
N ALA A 74 -8.93 0.89 2.06
CA ALA A 74 -9.65 1.80 2.94
C ALA A 74 -9.06 1.81 4.37
N LEU A 75 -8.73 0.63 4.91
CA LEU A 75 -8.13 0.49 6.24
C LEU A 75 -6.76 1.18 6.34
N VAL A 76 -5.87 0.97 5.37
CA VAL A 76 -4.54 1.60 5.40
C VAL A 76 -4.63 3.12 5.25
N LEU A 77 -5.58 3.63 4.45
CA LEU A 77 -5.84 5.07 4.33
C LEU A 77 -6.37 5.70 5.61
N ALA A 78 -7.00 4.93 6.49
CA ALA A 78 -7.48 5.40 7.79
C ALA A 78 -6.38 5.48 8.87
N ILE A 79 -5.26 4.75 8.70
CA ILE A 79 -4.17 4.69 9.69
C ILE A 79 -3.66 6.07 10.14
N PRO A 80 -3.38 7.04 9.23
CA PRO A 80 -2.87 8.35 9.65
C PRO A 80 -3.82 9.10 10.59
N GLY A 81 -5.14 8.94 10.42
CA GLY A 81 -6.14 9.58 11.28
C GLY A 81 -6.31 8.90 12.64
N LYS A 82 -5.72 7.71 12.83
CA LYS A 82 -5.78 6.93 14.07
C LYS A 82 -4.45 6.91 14.81
N ALA A 83 -3.40 7.46 14.23
CA ALA A 83 -2.10 7.56 14.85
C ALA A 83 -2.04 8.84 15.69
N GLU A 84 -1.89 8.69 17.00
CA GLU A 84 -1.79 9.80 17.94
C GLU A 84 -0.33 10.25 18.13
N GLY A 85 -0.14 11.49 18.57
CA GLY A 85 1.18 12.00 18.98
C GLY A 85 2.19 12.26 17.87
N LEU A 86 1.77 12.25 16.60
CA LEU A 86 2.67 12.51 15.47
C LEU A 86 2.85 14.02 15.24
N ASP A 87 4.09 14.43 14.97
CA ASP A 87 4.35 15.75 14.39
C ASP A 87 3.86 15.82 12.92
N GLU A 88 3.64 17.03 12.40
CA GLU A 88 3.11 17.25 11.05
C GLU A 88 3.95 16.60 9.95
N THR A 89 5.28 16.65 10.04
CA THR A 89 6.16 16.05 9.02
C THR A 89 6.00 14.54 9.01
N THR A 90 5.94 13.94 10.20
CA THR A 90 5.70 12.51 10.37
C THR A 90 4.33 12.10 9.85
N LEU A 91 3.28 12.87 10.16
CA LEU A 91 1.91 12.60 9.71
C LEU A 91 1.81 12.65 8.18
N GLN A 92 2.40 13.66 7.53
CA GLN A 92 2.38 13.76 6.06
C GLN A 92 3.13 12.61 5.39
N ARG A 93 4.26 12.20 5.96
CA ARG A 93 4.98 11.02 5.47
C ARG A 93 4.14 9.75 5.61
N LEU A 94 3.44 9.59 6.74
CA LEU A 94 2.55 8.45 7.00
C LEU A 94 1.39 8.42 5.99
N LYS A 95 0.77 9.57 5.68
CA LYS A 95 -0.26 9.69 4.63
C LYS A 95 0.27 9.22 3.26
N GLY A 96 1.44 9.68 2.85
CA GLY A 96 2.06 9.24 1.59
C GLY A 96 2.35 7.73 1.54
N MET A 97 2.82 7.16 2.66
CA MET A 97 3.02 5.71 2.78
C MET A 97 1.70 4.93 2.68
N ALA A 98 0.65 5.42 3.35
CA ALA A 98 -0.70 4.84 3.29
C ALA A 98 -1.28 4.85 1.86
N SER A 99 -1.19 5.98 1.14
CA SER A 99 -1.60 6.07 -0.26
C SER A 99 -0.85 5.08 -1.16
N ASN A 100 0.45 4.92 -0.94
CA ASN A 100 1.26 3.95 -1.71
C ASN A 100 0.85 2.50 -1.41
N ALA A 101 0.59 2.17 -0.14
CA ALA A 101 0.11 0.84 0.24
C ALA A 101 -1.29 0.55 -0.34
N ALA A 102 -2.22 1.50 -0.28
CA ALA A 102 -3.55 1.37 -0.86
C ALA A 102 -3.49 1.13 -2.37
N ARG A 103 -2.65 1.89 -3.10
CA ARG A 103 -2.44 1.69 -4.53
C ARG A 103 -1.85 0.33 -4.84
N ALA A 104 -0.90 -0.14 -4.03
CA ALA A 104 -0.31 -1.46 -4.20
C ALA A 104 -1.36 -2.57 -4.07
N TRP A 105 -2.32 -2.46 -3.14
CA TRP A 105 -3.45 -3.38 -3.06
C TRP A 105 -4.37 -3.31 -4.27
N GLY A 106 -4.68 -2.11 -4.78
CA GLY A 106 -5.47 -1.97 -6.00
C GLY A 106 -4.83 -2.64 -7.23
N ASN A 107 -3.50 -2.63 -7.34
CA ASN A 107 -2.80 -3.34 -8.43
C ASN A 107 -3.00 -4.87 -8.37
N VAL A 108 -3.15 -5.44 -7.17
CA VAL A 108 -3.40 -6.89 -6.99
C VAL A 108 -4.77 -7.24 -7.57
N ALA A 109 -5.80 -6.45 -7.25
CA ALA A 109 -7.14 -6.61 -7.79
C ALA A 109 -7.13 -6.55 -9.31
N HIS A 110 -6.49 -5.51 -9.85
CA HIS A 110 -6.36 -5.32 -11.29
C HIS A 110 -5.75 -6.54 -11.98
N ASP A 111 -4.63 -7.08 -11.48
CA ASP A 111 -3.99 -8.25 -12.08
C ASP A 111 -4.87 -9.52 -11.96
N ALA A 112 -5.57 -9.71 -10.84
CA ALA A 112 -6.49 -10.82 -10.63
C ALA A 112 -7.71 -10.76 -11.57
N GLU A 113 -8.29 -9.57 -11.78
CA GLU A 113 -9.40 -9.33 -12.72
C GLU A 113 -9.03 -9.64 -14.17
N HIS A 114 -7.76 -9.43 -14.53
CA HIS A 114 -7.21 -9.80 -15.84
C HIS A 114 -6.81 -11.28 -15.92
N GLY A 115 -7.02 -12.06 -14.86
CA GLY A 115 -6.75 -13.49 -14.80
C GLY A 115 -5.29 -13.86 -14.53
N ASP A 116 -4.41 -12.89 -14.27
CA ASP A 116 -2.99 -13.09 -13.98
C ASP A 116 -2.75 -13.25 -12.47
N TYR A 117 -3.22 -14.37 -11.92
CA TYR A 117 -3.16 -14.67 -10.49
C TYR A 117 -1.72 -14.83 -9.97
N ASP A 118 -0.79 -15.30 -10.81
CA ASP A 118 0.62 -15.42 -10.43
C ASP A 118 1.24 -14.03 -10.24
N LYS A 119 0.92 -13.08 -11.12
CA LYS A 119 1.35 -11.69 -10.96
C LYS A 119 0.65 -11.02 -9.79
N ALA A 120 -0.66 -11.21 -9.64
CA ALA A 120 -1.41 -10.72 -8.49
C ALA A 120 -0.79 -11.19 -7.16
N GLY A 121 -0.38 -12.47 -7.06
CA GLY A 121 0.34 -12.99 -5.90
C GLY A 121 1.68 -12.30 -5.63
N ARG A 122 2.46 -12.00 -6.67
CA ARG A 122 3.71 -11.23 -6.53
C ARG A 122 3.48 -9.79 -6.10
N GLU A 123 2.45 -9.14 -6.64
CA GLU A 123 2.07 -7.78 -6.24
C GLU A 123 1.53 -7.76 -4.80
N ALA A 124 0.81 -8.80 -4.35
CA ALA A 124 0.33 -8.92 -2.98
C ALA A 124 1.49 -8.91 -1.98
N VAL A 125 2.59 -9.62 -2.27
CA VAL A 125 3.81 -9.59 -1.45
C VAL A 125 4.41 -8.19 -1.35
N LYS A 126 4.37 -7.39 -2.43
CA LYS A 126 4.87 -6.01 -2.42
C LYS A 126 3.95 -5.08 -1.63
N ALA A 127 2.64 -5.25 -1.77
CA ALA A 127 1.66 -4.49 -1.02
C ALA A 127 1.76 -4.77 0.49
N ASP A 128 1.97 -6.04 0.88
CA ASP A 128 2.30 -6.43 2.25
C ASP A 128 3.57 -5.74 2.76
N ALA A 129 4.62 -5.69 1.94
CA ALA A 129 5.85 -5.01 2.31
C ALA A 129 5.62 -3.50 2.52
N ALA A 130 4.81 -2.86 1.68
CA ALA A 130 4.44 -1.44 1.84
C ALA A 130 3.68 -1.20 3.16
N TYR A 131 2.75 -2.08 3.52
CA TYR A 131 2.07 -2.02 4.82
C TYR A 131 3.03 -2.24 6.00
N ARG A 132 3.95 -3.20 5.92
CA ARG A 132 4.97 -3.41 6.98
C ARG A 132 5.88 -2.19 7.19
N LEU A 133 6.15 -1.40 6.14
CA LEU A 133 6.90 -0.16 6.29
C LEU A 133 6.12 0.88 7.11
N ILE A 134 4.79 0.93 6.98
CA ILE A 134 3.91 1.78 7.79
C ILE A 134 4.01 1.36 9.26
N GLU A 135 3.84 0.07 9.56
CA GLU A 135 3.95 -0.45 10.93
C GLU A 135 5.32 -0.17 11.55
N ALA A 136 6.40 -0.36 10.79
CA ALA A 136 7.74 -0.06 11.24
C ALA A 136 7.98 1.43 11.48
N ARG A 137 7.22 2.34 10.85
CA ARG A 137 7.28 3.77 11.11
C ARG A 137 6.51 4.14 12.38
N LEU A 138 5.36 3.52 12.61
CA LEU A 138 4.54 3.71 13.81
C LEU A 138 5.24 3.20 15.06
N ALA A 139 5.98 2.09 14.98
CA ALA A 139 6.74 1.53 16.10
C ALA A 139 8.00 2.33 16.49
N ARG A 140 8.36 3.36 15.71
CA ARG A 140 9.52 4.23 15.96
C ARG A 140 9.15 5.59 16.56
N GLN A 141 7.87 5.80 16.85
CA GLN A 141 7.36 6.92 17.62
C GLN A 141 7.45 6.58 19.11
#